data_AF-A0A352RZ63-F1
#
_entry.id   AF-A0A352RZ63-F1
#
_cell.length_a   1.000
_cell.length_b   1.000
_cell.length_c   1.000
_cell.angle_alpha   90.00
_cell.angle_beta   90.00
_cell.angle_gamma   90.00
#
_symmetry.space_group_name_H-M   'P 1'
#
loop_
_entity.id
_entity.type
_entity.pdbx_description
1 polymer ?
#
loop_
_entity_poly.entity_id
_entity_poly.type
_entity_poly.pdbx_seq_one_letter_code
_entity_poly.pdbx_strand_id
1 'polypeptide(L)'
;WAALHERFGKLPFEDLMEPAIEIAERGYAVPPVVAHKWAAAVPDLKSQPGFADTFMPNGRAPAVGEKFLFKDAADTLRKIGATGGRAYYEGEIAEKIAAFSKACGGAMTLDDLRNYRPEWVTPISKSYRGYEVHEIPPNGQGIAALMALGILDQFDVGSLPVDSVDSQHLQIEAMKLAFADLYRYVADPRSMEVTPEQMLDDAYLKSRAKLIDMQRATHFNFGMPRTGGTIYLTAADENGMMISFIQSNYMGFGSGVVVPGTGI
;
A
#
# COMPACT_ATOMS: atom_id res chain seq x y z
N TRP A 1 0.84 -9.53 8.99
CA TRP A 1 1.50 -10.82 8.72
C TRP A 1 0.99 -11.94 9.62
N ALA A 2 0.98 -11.78 10.94
CA ALA A 2 0.54 -12.83 11.88
C ALA A 2 -0.85 -13.41 11.59
N ALA A 3 -1.90 -12.59 11.39
CA ALA A 3 -3.24 -13.10 11.09
C ALA A 3 -3.31 -13.91 9.78
N LEU A 4 -2.55 -13.52 8.76
CA LEU A 4 -2.46 -14.27 7.50
C LEU A 4 -1.81 -15.64 7.74
N HIS A 5 -0.74 -15.67 8.53
CA HIS A 5 -0.06 -16.90 8.92
C HIS A 5 -0.94 -17.81 9.78
N GLU A 6 -1.65 -17.27 10.78
CA GLU A 6 -2.55 -18.05 11.63
C GLU A 6 -3.63 -18.77 10.81
N ARG A 7 -4.15 -18.12 9.76
CA ARG A 7 -5.22 -18.68 8.93
C ARG A 7 -4.73 -19.62 7.82
N PHE A 8 -3.57 -19.35 7.22
CA PHE A 8 -3.12 -20.03 5.98
C PHE A 8 -1.69 -20.55 6.03
N GLY A 9 -0.91 -20.19 7.04
CA GLY A 9 0.50 -20.56 7.18
C GLY A 9 0.69 -22.04 7.51
N LYS A 10 1.78 -22.62 7.00
CA LYS A 10 2.17 -24.02 7.25
C LYS A 10 3.52 -24.17 7.97
N LEU A 11 4.44 -23.23 7.74
CA LEU A 11 5.74 -23.20 8.40
C LEU A 11 5.66 -22.44 9.73
N PRO A 12 6.56 -22.68 10.69
CA PRO A 12 6.67 -21.85 11.90
C PRO A 12 6.81 -20.35 11.54
N PHE A 13 6.13 -19.47 12.27
CA PHE A 13 6.13 -18.04 11.95
C PHE A 13 7.52 -17.39 12.10
N GLU A 14 8.32 -17.88 13.05
CA GLU A 14 9.70 -17.45 13.26
C GLU A 14 10.59 -17.75 12.05
N ASP A 15 10.50 -18.96 11.50
CA ASP A 15 11.27 -19.38 10.32
C ASP A 15 11.02 -18.48 9.10
N LEU A 16 9.80 -17.91 9.00
CA LEU A 16 9.45 -16.99 7.91
C LEU A 16 10.16 -15.64 8.01
N MET A 17 10.65 -15.26 9.20
CA MET A 17 11.38 -14.00 9.41
C MET A 17 12.88 -14.15 9.15
N GLU A 18 13.42 -15.37 9.29
CA GLU A 18 14.86 -15.65 9.21
C GLU A 18 15.54 -15.09 7.95
N PRO A 19 14.99 -15.23 6.72
CA PRO A 19 15.64 -14.67 5.54
C PRO A 19 15.76 -13.14 5.59
N ALA A 20 14.76 -12.45 6.14
CA ALA A 20 14.78 -11.00 6.27
C ALA A 20 15.73 -10.55 7.39
N ILE A 21 15.76 -11.30 8.51
CA ILE A 21 16.70 -11.09 9.62
C ILE A 21 18.14 -11.24 9.11
N GLU A 22 18.46 -12.33 8.41
CA GLU A 22 19.80 -12.58 7.87
C GLU A 22 20.25 -11.45 6.95
N ILE A 23 19.40 -11.02 6.01
CA ILE A 23 19.70 -9.91 5.09
C ILE A 23 19.96 -8.61 5.86
N ALA A 24 19.14 -8.32 6.87
CA ALA A 24 19.28 -7.11 7.69
C ALA A 24 20.57 -7.10 8.51
N GLU A 25 20.99 -8.25 9.07
CA GLU A 25 22.21 -8.38 9.86
C GLU A 25 23.48 -8.39 9.00
N ARG A 26 23.49 -9.25 7.98
CA ARG A 26 24.66 -9.40 7.11
C ARG A 26 24.81 -8.19 6.20
N GLY A 27 23.72 -7.48 5.92
CA GLY A 27 23.63 -6.36 4.99
C GLY A 27 23.56 -6.76 3.52
N TYR A 28 23.17 -5.83 2.67
CA TYR A 28 23.10 -6.00 1.23
C TYR A 28 23.78 -4.84 0.48
N ALA A 29 24.19 -5.10 -0.76
CA ALA A 29 24.75 -4.08 -1.65
C ALA A 29 23.60 -3.27 -2.26
N VAL A 30 23.60 -1.95 -2.05
CA VAL A 30 22.47 -1.09 -2.42
C VAL A 30 22.27 -1.04 -3.95
N PRO A 31 21.09 -1.43 -4.48
CA PRO A 31 20.81 -1.39 -5.91
C PRO A 31 20.71 0.04 -6.48
N PRO A 32 20.94 0.25 -7.79
CA PRO A 32 20.89 1.57 -8.43
C PRO A 32 19.59 2.35 -8.17
N VAL A 33 18.44 1.70 -8.35
CA VAL A 33 17.12 2.34 -8.15
C VAL A 33 16.90 2.75 -6.69
N VAL A 34 17.38 1.93 -5.76
CA VAL A 34 17.27 2.20 -4.32
C VAL A 34 18.16 3.38 -3.94
N ALA A 35 19.43 3.40 -4.36
CA ALA A 35 20.34 4.52 -4.09
C ALA A 35 19.80 5.85 -4.63
N HIS A 36 19.24 5.85 -5.85
CA HIS A 36 18.65 7.05 -6.45
C HIS A 36 17.46 7.58 -5.64
N LYS A 37 16.49 6.71 -5.30
CA LYS A 37 15.32 7.10 -4.49
C LYS A 37 15.71 7.53 -3.07
N TRP A 38 16.71 6.87 -2.49
CA TRP A 38 17.21 7.19 -1.16
C TRP A 38 17.86 8.57 -1.13
N ALA A 39 18.75 8.87 -2.08
CA ALA A 39 19.38 10.18 -2.20
C ALA A 39 18.34 11.30 -2.42
N ALA A 40 17.29 11.03 -3.18
CA ALA A 40 16.20 11.98 -3.41
C ALA A 40 15.37 12.29 -2.14
N ALA A 41 15.29 11.34 -1.19
CA ALA A 41 14.53 11.53 0.05
C ALA A 41 15.31 12.28 1.15
N VAL A 42 16.65 12.25 1.12
CA VAL A 42 17.51 12.85 2.16
C VAL A 42 17.24 14.34 2.41
N PRO A 43 17.09 15.23 1.39
CA PRO A 43 16.86 16.65 1.63
C PRO A 43 15.63 16.92 2.51
N ASP A 44 14.57 16.13 2.34
CA ASP A 44 13.29 16.31 3.02
C ASP A 44 13.24 15.60 4.37
N LEU A 45 13.98 14.49 4.53
CA LEU A 45 13.84 13.60 5.69
C LEU A 45 15.02 13.63 6.67
N LYS A 46 16.19 14.18 6.31
CA LYS A 46 17.38 14.18 7.19
C LYS A 46 17.17 14.81 8.57
N SER A 47 16.20 15.72 8.71
CA SER A 47 15.86 16.37 9.98
C SER A 47 14.77 15.65 10.75
N GLN A 48 14.17 14.59 10.20
CA GLN A 48 13.17 13.81 10.91
C GLN A 48 13.83 12.98 12.01
N PRO A 49 13.17 12.82 13.18
CA PRO A 49 13.70 12.07 14.29
C PRO A 49 14.14 10.65 13.89
N GLY A 50 15.40 10.29 14.16
CA GLY A 50 15.97 8.96 13.90
C GLY A 50 16.35 8.65 12.44
N PHE A 51 15.95 9.49 11.47
CA PHE A 51 16.20 9.22 10.05
C PHE A 51 17.70 9.18 9.72
N ALA A 52 18.44 10.23 10.10
CA ALA A 52 19.85 10.34 9.74
C ALA A 52 20.69 9.22 10.38
N ASP A 53 20.40 8.89 11.64
CA ASP A 53 21.10 7.84 12.38
C ASP A 53 20.91 6.46 11.75
N THR A 54 19.72 6.20 11.20
CA THR A 54 19.36 4.89 10.63
C THR A 54 19.70 4.80 9.15
N PHE A 55 19.34 5.82 8.37
CA PHE A 55 19.32 5.78 6.92
C PHE A 55 20.38 6.67 6.27
N MET A 56 21.24 7.35 7.03
CA MET A 56 22.36 8.10 6.49
C MET A 56 23.69 7.63 7.09
N PRO A 57 24.08 6.35 6.90
CA PRO A 57 25.38 5.89 7.35
C PRO A 57 26.47 6.77 6.72
N ASN A 58 27.45 7.18 7.52
CA ASN A 58 28.48 8.14 7.11
C ASN A 58 27.95 9.55 6.79
N GLY A 59 26.75 9.92 7.25
CA GLY A 59 26.16 11.25 7.09
C GLY A 59 25.55 11.53 5.72
N ARG A 60 25.37 10.51 4.87
CA ARG A 60 24.76 10.62 3.53
C ARG A 60 23.96 9.38 3.17
N ALA A 61 23.14 9.45 2.13
CA ALA A 61 22.54 8.24 1.54
C ALA A 61 23.66 7.27 1.07
N PRO A 62 23.48 5.95 1.23
CA PRO A 62 24.40 4.94 0.70
C PRO A 62 24.55 5.05 -0.83
N ALA A 63 25.75 4.81 -1.33
CA ALA A 63 26.02 4.78 -2.77
C ALA A 63 25.61 3.43 -3.40
N VAL A 64 25.51 3.38 -4.73
CA VAL A 64 25.29 2.12 -5.46
C VAL A 64 26.38 1.10 -5.11
N GLY A 65 25.98 -0.11 -4.73
CA GLY A 65 26.89 -1.18 -4.33
C GLY A 65 27.44 -1.04 -2.91
N GLU A 66 27.22 0.09 -2.23
CA GLU A 66 27.61 0.25 -0.83
C GLU A 66 26.84 -0.75 0.04
N LYS A 67 27.52 -1.32 1.03
CA LYS A 67 26.92 -2.28 1.94
C LYS A 67 26.10 -1.54 2.99
N PHE A 68 24.78 -1.71 2.98
CA PHE A 68 23.89 -1.22 4.02
C PHE A 68 23.54 -2.34 5.00
N LEU A 69 23.59 -2.04 6.30
CA LEU A 69 23.21 -2.96 7.39
C LEU A 69 22.01 -2.36 8.12
N PHE A 70 21.07 -3.20 8.51
CA PHE A 70 19.84 -2.77 9.20
C PHE A 70 19.59 -3.58 10.47
N LYS A 71 20.60 -3.64 11.34
CA LYS A 71 20.64 -4.53 12.51
C LYS A 71 19.44 -4.34 13.46
N ASP A 72 19.05 -3.10 13.71
CA ASP A 72 17.89 -2.80 14.57
C ASP A 72 16.59 -3.42 14.02
N ALA A 73 16.41 -3.41 12.68
CA ALA A 73 15.28 -4.07 12.04
C ALA A 73 15.35 -5.59 12.16
N ALA A 74 16.55 -6.18 12.16
CA ALA A 74 16.73 -7.61 12.40
C ALA A 74 16.28 -8.01 13.81
N ASP A 75 16.67 -7.23 14.83
CA ASP A 75 16.26 -7.46 16.21
C ASP A 75 14.75 -7.32 16.39
N THR A 76 14.15 -6.32 15.73
CA THR A 76 12.69 -6.15 15.67
C THR A 76 12.00 -7.34 15.01
N LEU A 77 12.48 -7.79 13.84
CA LEU A 77 11.91 -8.93 13.12
C LEU A 77 12.01 -10.22 13.93
N ARG A 78 13.11 -10.43 14.67
CA ARG A 78 13.27 -11.57 15.58
C ARG A 78 12.22 -11.57 16.69
N LYS A 79 12.00 -10.42 17.33
CA LYS A 79 10.96 -10.26 18.36
C LYS A 79 9.55 -10.46 17.78
N ILE A 80 9.30 -9.97 16.56
CA ILE A 80 8.04 -10.20 15.84
C ILE A 80 7.84 -11.69 15.58
N GLY A 81 8.84 -12.40 15.05
CA GLY A 81 8.79 -13.84 14.80
C GLY A 81 8.49 -14.64 16.08
N ALA A 82 9.29 -14.42 17.12
CA ALA A 82 9.17 -15.14 18.40
C ALA A 82 7.85 -14.93 19.15
N THR A 83 7.12 -13.85 18.85
CA THR A 83 5.87 -13.49 19.54
C THR A 83 4.63 -13.63 18.67
N GLY A 84 4.73 -14.20 17.46
CA GLY A 84 3.60 -14.24 16.53
C GLY A 84 3.11 -12.84 16.16
N GLY A 85 4.01 -11.87 16.10
CA GLY A 85 3.74 -10.46 15.82
C GLY A 85 3.25 -9.62 17.00
N ARG A 86 3.01 -10.22 18.17
CA ARG A 86 2.47 -9.49 19.33
C ARG A 86 3.42 -8.40 19.84
N ALA A 87 4.74 -8.59 19.74
CA ALA A 87 5.73 -7.62 20.19
C ALA A 87 5.56 -6.22 19.56
N TYR A 88 5.09 -6.13 18.31
CA TYR A 88 4.90 -4.85 17.62
C TYR A 88 3.74 -4.04 18.21
N TYR A 89 2.69 -4.72 18.68
CA TYR A 89 1.47 -4.09 19.20
C TYR A 89 1.44 -4.01 20.72
N GLU A 90 2.25 -4.84 21.40
CA GLU A 90 2.29 -4.95 22.86
C GLU A 90 3.73 -5.21 23.35
N GLY A 91 4.06 -4.74 24.55
CA GLY A 91 5.39 -4.93 25.13
C GLY A 91 6.42 -3.93 24.60
N GLU A 92 7.70 -4.31 24.62
CA GLU A 92 8.83 -3.38 24.51
C GLU A 92 8.84 -2.54 23.22
N ILE A 93 8.54 -3.13 22.05
CA ILE A 93 8.55 -2.39 20.78
C ILE A 93 7.41 -1.36 20.78
N ALA A 94 6.21 -1.78 21.16
CA ALA A 94 5.06 -0.88 21.24
C ALA A 94 5.28 0.26 22.25
N GLU A 95 5.89 -0.04 23.39
CA GLU A 95 6.29 0.96 24.40
C GLU A 95 7.31 1.95 23.84
N LYS A 96 8.32 1.49 23.08
CA LYS A 96 9.29 2.36 22.40
C LYS A 96 8.63 3.27 21.36
N ILE A 97 7.73 2.72 20.53
CA ILE A 97 6.99 3.51 19.53
C ILE A 97 6.17 4.61 20.23
N ALA A 98 5.37 4.26 21.24
CA ALA A 98 4.52 5.21 21.94
C ALA A 98 5.33 6.28 22.70
N ALA A 99 6.41 5.87 23.37
CA ALA A 99 7.30 6.80 24.07
C ALA A 99 7.99 7.77 23.10
N PHE A 100 8.46 7.28 21.95
CA PHE A 100 9.10 8.11 20.94
C PHE A 100 8.10 9.04 20.24
N SER A 101 6.89 8.55 19.93
CA SER A 101 5.82 9.40 19.42
C SER A 101 5.54 10.56 20.36
N LYS A 102 5.36 10.30 21.66
CA LYS A 102 5.17 11.34 22.69
C LYS A 102 6.36 12.30 22.77
N ALA A 103 7.60 11.80 22.75
CA ALA A 103 8.80 12.62 22.81
C ALA A 103 8.93 13.57 21.61
N CYS A 104 8.42 13.17 20.45
CA CYS A 104 8.41 13.97 19.22
C CYS A 104 7.12 14.79 19.03
N GLY A 105 6.22 14.84 20.01
CA GLY A 105 4.96 15.58 19.92
C GLY A 105 3.89 14.93 19.04
N GLY A 106 4.04 13.63 18.74
CA GLY A 106 3.05 12.81 18.05
C GLY A 106 1.87 12.40 18.95
N ALA A 107 0.78 11.98 18.31
CA ALA A 107 -0.47 11.61 18.98
C ALA A 107 -0.64 10.10 19.21
N MET A 108 0.26 9.26 18.67
CA MET A 108 0.13 7.81 18.75
C MET A 108 0.44 7.33 20.16
N THR A 109 -0.48 6.54 20.72
CA THR A 109 -0.37 5.99 22.07
C THR A 109 -0.13 4.48 22.05
N LEU A 110 0.25 3.94 23.20
CA LEU A 110 0.36 2.49 23.37
C LEU A 110 -1.01 1.80 23.23
N ASP A 111 -2.09 2.47 23.62
CA ASP A 111 -3.44 1.91 23.51
C ASP A 111 -3.90 1.85 22.05
N ASP A 112 -3.50 2.80 21.20
CA ASP A 112 -3.76 2.72 19.75
C ASP A 112 -3.14 1.46 19.13
N LEU A 113 -1.89 1.15 19.48
CA LEU A 113 -1.19 -0.05 19.03
C LEU A 113 -1.86 -1.32 19.57
N ARG A 114 -2.18 -1.35 20.88
CA ARG A 114 -2.82 -2.51 21.53
C ARG A 114 -4.20 -2.81 20.98
N ASN A 115 -4.97 -1.79 20.62
CA ASN A 115 -6.34 -1.94 20.14
C ASN A 115 -6.44 -2.26 18.64
N TYR A 116 -5.36 -2.08 17.89
CA TYR A 116 -5.34 -2.44 16.48
C TYR A 116 -5.51 -3.95 16.25
N ARG A 117 -6.40 -4.34 15.33
CA ARG A 117 -6.50 -5.71 14.81
C ARG A 117 -6.65 -5.66 13.29
N PRO A 118 -6.03 -6.59 12.55
CA PRO A 118 -6.33 -6.74 11.13
C PRO A 118 -7.76 -7.26 10.96
N GLU A 119 -8.49 -6.70 10.00
CA GLU A 119 -9.87 -7.09 9.71
C GLU A 119 -9.92 -8.01 8.49
N TRP A 120 -10.64 -9.13 8.62
CA TRP A 120 -10.98 -9.98 7.48
C TRP A 120 -12.23 -9.43 6.81
N VAL A 121 -12.07 -8.94 5.59
CA VAL A 121 -13.16 -8.37 4.79
C VAL A 121 -13.49 -9.28 3.61
N THR A 122 -14.73 -9.20 3.15
CA THR A 122 -15.15 -9.82 1.89
C THR A 122 -14.72 -8.92 0.73
N PRO A 123 -13.96 -9.44 -0.27
CA PRO A 123 -13.63 -8.67 -1.46
C PRO A 123 -14.88 -8.23 -2.20
N ILE A 124 -14.85 -7.02 -2.75
CA ILE A 124 -15.82 -6.55 -3.73
C ILE A 124 -15.37 -6.98 -5.12
N SER A 125 -16.29 -7.02 -6.07
CA SER A 125 -15.97 -7.45 -7.41
C SER A 125 -16.83 -6.81 -8.49
N LYS A 126 -16.34 -6.90 -9.73
CA LYS A 126 -17.07 -6.52 -10.92
C LYS A 126 -16.83 -7.55 -12.03
N SER A 127 -17.90 -8.06 -12.61
CA SER A 127 -17.81 -8.84 -13.84
C SER A 127 -17.37 -7.94 -15.00
N TYR A 128 -16.39 -8.41 -15.77
CA TYR A 128 -15.91 -7.72 -16.94
C TYR A 128 -15.53 -8.72 -18.03
N ARG A 129 -16.31 -8.74 -19.12
CA ARG A 129 -16.03 -9.53 -20.33
C ARG A 129 -15.70 -11.01 -20.08
N GLY A 130 -16.49 -11.66 -19.22
CA GLY A 130 -16.37 -13.09 -18.89
C GLY A 130 -15.42 -13.41 -17.74
N TYR A 131 -14.81 -12.40 -17.12
CA TYR A 131 -13.99 -12.52 -15.91
C TYR A 131 -14.65 -11.82 -14.74
N GLU A 132 -14.23 -12.17 -13.52
CA GLU A 132 -14.57 -11.46 -12.30
C GLU A 132 -13.31 -10.79 -11.76
N VAL A 133 -13.33 -9.47 -11.62
CA VAL A 133 -12.21 -8.70 -11.07
C VAL A 133 -12.50 -8.40 -9.61
N HIS A 134 -11.59 -8.78 -8.72
CA HIS A 134 -11.74 -8.63 -7.27
C HIS A 134 -10.81 -7.57 -6.71
N GLU A 135 -11.33 -6.77 -5.78
CA GLU A 135 -10.57 -5.76 -5.05
C GLU A 135 -10.92 -5.78 -3.56
N ILE A 136 -10.02 -5.26 -2.73
CA ILE A 136 -10.33 -4.98 -1.33
C ILE A 136 -11.39 -3.86 -1.29
N PRO A 137 -12.46 -3.97 -0.47
CA PRO A 137 -13.44 -2.91 -0.33
C PRO A 137 -12.81 -1.62 0.24
N PRO A 138 -13.54 -0.49 0.25
CA PRO A 138 -13.21 0.64 1.10
C PRO A 138 -12.86 0.18 2.53
N ASN A 139 -11.84 0.76 3.17
CA ASN A 139 -11.16 2.02 2.85
C ASN A 139 -10.06 1.97 1.77
N GLY A 140 -9.88 0.84 1.08
CA GLY A 140 -8.98 0.75 -0.08
C GLY A 140 -9.51 1.49 -1.32
N GLN A 141 -8.61 1.80 -2.26
CA GLN A 141 -8.94 2.51 -3.49
C GLN A 141 -9.21 1.62 -4.72
N GLY A 142 -9.16 0.29 -4.55
CA GLY A 142 -9.35 -0.68 -5.65
C GLY A 142 -10.72 -0.54 -6.33
N ILE A 143 -11.74 -0.05 -5.61
CA ILE A 143 -13.07 0.20 -6.16
C ILE A 143 -13.05 1.13 -7.39
N ALA A 144 -12.10 2.06 -7.52
CA ALA A 144 -11.98 2.90 -8.72
C ALA A 144 -11.68 2.07 -9.98
N ALA A 145 -10.88 1.01 -9.88
CA ALA A 145 -10.65 0.10 -11.01
C ALA A 145 -11.95 -0.63 -11.40
N LEU A 146 -12.71 -1.13 -10.41
CA LEU A 146 -13.99 -1.79 -10.66
C LEU A 146 -15.03 -0.85 -11.28
N MET A 147 -15.11 0.40 -10.81
CA MET A 147 -15.98 1.42 -11.40
C MET A 147 -15.58 1.74 -12.85
N ALA A 148 -14.29 1.93 -13.11
CA ALA A 148 -13.80 2.18 -14.46
C ALA A 148 -14.12 1.02 -15.40
N LEU A 149 -13.96 -0.23 -14.95
CA LEU A 149 -14.34 -1.42 -15.72
C LEU A 149 -15.84 -1.47 -16.02
N GLY A 150 -16.70 -1.20 -15.03
CA GLY A 150 -18.15 -1.17 -15.27
C GLY A 150 -18.61 0.00 -16.17
N ILE A 151 -17.89 1.12 -16.18
CA ILE A 151 -18.09 2.20 -17.16
C ILE A 151 -17.67 1.73 -18.56
N LEU A 152 -16.49 1.12 -18.69
CA LEU A 152 -15.95 0.61 -19.96
C LEU A 152 -16.77 -0.55 -20.54
N ASP A 153 -17.51 -1.29 -19.71
CA ASP A 153 -18.42 -2.35 -20.14
C ASP A 153 -19.58 -1.82 -20.99
N GLN A 154 -19.87 -0.51 -20.93
CA GLN A 154 -20.86 0.15 -21.78
C GLN A 154 -20.36 0.48 -23.19
N PHE A 155 -19.09 0.17 -23.50
CA PHE A 155 -18.45 0.45 -24.78
C PHE A 155 -17.90 -0.83 -25.39
N ASP A 156 -17.81 -0.86 -26.72
CA ASP A 156 -17.13 -1.94 -27.43
C ASP A 156 -15.61 -1.70 -27.51
N VAL A 157 -14.94 -1.69 -26.36
CA VAL A 157 -13.49 -1.46 -26.28
C VAL A 157 -12.71 -2.49 -27.11
N GLY A 158 -13.23 -3.71 -27.26
CA GLY A 158 -12.59 -4.79 -28.00
C GLY A 158 -12.53 -4.58 -29.51
N SER A 159 -13.38 -3.72 -30.08
CA SER A 159 -13.28 -3.35 -31.51
C SER A 159 -12.31 -2.21 -31.79
N LEU A 160 -11.81 -1.52 -30.75
CA LEU A 160 -10.79 -0.50 -30.88
C LEU A 160 -9.40 -1.14 -30.94
N PRO A 161 -8.50 -0.68 -31.82
CA PRO A 161 -7.12 -1.16 -31.82
C PRO A 161 -6.44 -0.88 -30.47
N VAL A 162 -5.63 -1.83 -30.01
CA VAL A 162 -4.81 -1.68 -28.80
C VAL A 162 -3.97 -0.42 -28.91
N ASP A 163 -3.98 0.39 -27.84
CA ASP A 163 -3.27 1.68 -27.75
C ASP A 163 -3.62 2.73 -28.82
N SER A 164 -4.74 2.58 -29.52
CA SER A 164 -5.28 3.66 -30.35
C SER A 164 -5.69 4.86 -29.50
N VAL A 165 -5.73 6.05 -30.12
CA VAL A 165 -6.18 7.29 -29.47
C VAL A 165 -7.57 7.11 -28.87
N ASP A 166 -8.49 6.49 -29.60
CA ASP A 166 -9.86 6.25 -29.12
C ASP A 166 -9.88 5.31 -27.92
N SER A 167 -9.08 4.24 -27.94
CA SER A 167 -8.99 3.28 -26.83
C SER A 167 -8.41 3.92 -25.57
N GLN A 168 -7.33 4.71 -25.72
CA GLN A 168 -6.71 5.42 -24.60
C GLN A 168 -7.64 6.51 -24.05
N HIS A 169 -8.31 7.27 -24.93
CA HIS A 169 -9.27 8.30 -24.53
C HIS A 169 -10.38 7.71 -23.67
N LEU A 170 -10.98 6.60 -24.10
CA LEU A 170 -12.01 5.88 -23.35
C LEU A 170 -11.53 5.44 -21.96
N GLN A 171 -10.35 4.80 -21.89
CA GLN A 171 -9.77 4.33 -20.64
C GLN A 171 -9.47 5.50 -19.69
N ILE A 172 -8.93 6.59 -20.21
CA ILE A 172 -8.60 7.80 -19.44
C ILE A 172 -9.86 8.46 -18.90
N GLU A 173 -10.87 8.70 -19.74
CA GLU A 173 -12.12 9.35 -19.30
C GLU A 173 -12.89 8.49 -18.29
N ALA A 174 -12.94 7.17 -18.48
CA ALA A 174 -13.55 6.25 -17.52
C ALA A 174 -12.81 6.26 -16.17
N MET A 175 -11.47 6.24 -16.18
CA MET A 175 -10.68 6.30 -14.96
C MET A 175 -10.80 7.66 -14.25
N LYS A 176 -10.88 8.76 -15.00
CA LYS A 176 -11.13 10.09 -14.41
C LYS A 176 -12.50 10.16 -13.74
N LEU A 177 -13.53 9.57 -14.33
CA LEU A 177 -14.85 9.45 -13.72
C LEU A 177 -14.87 8.57 -12.47
N ALA A 178 -14.06 7.52 -12.43
CA ALA A 178 -13.95 6.64 -11.26
C ALA A 178 -13.19 7.32 -10.12
N PHE A 179 -12.04 7.95 -10.40
CA PHE A 179 -11.35 8.78 -9.40
C PHE A 179 -12.22 9.96 -8.94
N ALA A 180 -13.07 10.48 -9.84
CA ALA A 180 -14.37 11.13 -9.60
C ALA A 180 -14.91 11.02 -8.19
N ASP A 181 -15.44 9.82 -8.07
CA ASP A 181 -16.32 9.36 -7.04
C ASP A 181 -15.46 8.75 -5.92
N LEU A 182 -14.29 8.19 -6.25
CA LEU A 182 -13.30 7.75 -5.27
C LEU A 182 -12.96 8.88 -4.28
N TYR A 183 -12.48 10.03 -4.75
CA TYR A 183 -12.06 11.09 -3.81
C TYR A 183 -13.23 11.81 -3.15
N ARG A 184 -14.45 11.70 -3.70
CA ARG A 184 -15.64 12.28 -3.08
C ARG A 184 -16.23 11.38 -1.99
N TYR A 185 -16.19 10.06 -2.18
CA TYR A 185 -17.00 9.12 -1.40
C TYR A 185 -16.20 8.03 -0.68
N VAL A 186 -15.01 7.65 -1.13
CA VAL A 186 -14.25 6.55 -0.53
C VAL A 186 -13.52 7.03 0.71
N ALA A 187 -13.83 6.38 1.83
CA ALA A 187 -13.25 6.62 3.14
C ALA A 187 -13.35 5.35 4.00
N ASP A 188 -13.19 5.47 5.31
CA ASP A 188 -13.61 4.44 6.25
C ASP A 188 -15.12 4.15 6.06
N PRO A 189 -15.54 2.89 5.84
CA PRO A 189 -16.95 2.54 5.62
C PRO A 189 -17.91 3.10 6.66
N ARG A 190 -17.46 3.31 7.90
CA ARG A 190 -18.26 3.89 8.99
C ARG A 190 -18.61 5.36 8.77
N SER A 191 -17.90 6.05 7.89
CA SER A 191 -18.06 7.47 7.56
C SER A 191 -18.50 7.74 6.12
N MET A 192 -18.63 6.70 5.30
CA MET A 192 -19.01 6.86 3.89
C MET A 192 -20.49 7.27 3.75
N GLU A 193 -20.77 8.17 2.82
CA GLU A 193 -22.13 8.62 2.49
C GLU A 193 -22.88 7.64 1.57
N VAL A 194 -22.14 6.82 0.82
CA VAL A 194 -22.67 5.83 -0.12
C VAL A 194 -21.98 4.48 0.11
N THR A 195 -22.66 3.41 -0.25
CA THR A 195 -22.15 2.04 -0.13
C THR A 195 -21.34 1.63 -1.37
N PRO A 196 -20.38 0.70 -1.25
CA PRO A 196 -19.69 0.11 -2.40
C PRO A 196 -20.66 -0.44 -3.45
N GLU A 197 -21.78 -1.05 -3.01
CA GLU A 197 -22.81 -1.60 -3.89
C GLU A 197 -23.49 -0.51 -4.73
N GLN A 198 -23.77 0.65 -4.15
CA GLN A 198 -24.30 1.81 -4.88
C GLN A 198 -23.29 2.37 -5.88
N MET A 199 -22.00 2.38 -5.53
CA MET A 199 -20.93 2.86 -6.42
C MET A 199 -20.68 1.90 -7.59
N LEU A 200 -20.99 0.61 -7.43
CA LEU A 200 -20.79 -0.44 -8.45
C LEU A 200 -22.07 -0.84 -9.21
N ASP A 201 -23.20 -0.21 -8.88
CA ASP A 201 -24.49 -0.43 -9.54
C ASP A 201 -24.43 -0.18 -11.05
N ASP A 202 -24.99 -1.09 -11.84
CA ASP A 202 -24.92 -1.03 -13.31
C ASP A 202 -25.63 0.19 -13.89
N ALA A 203 -26.77 0.59 -13.32
CA ALA A 203 -27.50 1.75 -13.80
C ALA A 203 -26.72 3.04 -13.47
N TYR A 204 -26.08 3.10 -12.31
CA TYR A 204 -25.19 4.19 -11.94
C TYR A 204 -23.98 4.28 -12.88
N LEU A 205 -23.22 3.20 -13.08
CA LEU A 205 -22.05 3.21 -13.96
C LEU A 205 -22.42 3.52 -15.42
N LYS A 206 -23.57 3.03 -15.89
CA LYS A 206 -24.14 3.42 -17.19
C LYS A 206 -24.50 4.90 -17.27
N SER A 207 -24.96 5.50 -16.18
CA SER A 207 -25.19 6.95 -16.12
C SER A 207 -23.88 7.74 -16.21
N ARG A 208 -22.80 7.24 -15.60
CA ARG A 208 -21.45 7.84 -15.68
C ARG A 208 -20.85 7.72 -17.07
N ALA A 209 -21.00 6.57 -17.73
CA ALA A 209 -20.54 6.33 -19.10
C ALA A 209 -21.08 7.36 -20.11
N LYS A 210 -22.32 7.84 -19.93
CA LYS A 210 -22.92 8.89 -20.78
C LYS A 210 -22.20 10.24 -20.74
N LEU A 211 -21.32 10.45 -19.75
CA LEU A 211 -20.53 11.68 -19.62
C LEU A 211 -19.25 11.66 -20.46
N ILE A 212 -18.88 10.52 -21.04
CA ILE A 212 -17.71 10.39 -21.91
C ILE A 212 -18.07 10.89 -23.31
N ASP A 213 -17.41 11.95 -23.75
CA ASP A 213 -17.46 12.46 -25.11
C ASP A 213 -16.20 11.99 -25.86
N MET A 214 -16.37 11.13 -26.88
CA MET A 214 -15.26 10.59 -27.67
C MET A 214 -14.43 11.64 -28.41
N GLN A 215 -14.95 12.87 -28.56
CA GLN A 215 -14.27 13.95 -29.26
C GLN A 215 -13.71 15.01 -28.32
N ARG A 216 -13.93 14.88 -27.00
CA ARG A 216 -13.53 15.92 -26.04
C ARG A 216 -13.19 15.35 -24.66
N ALA A 217 -11.95 15.58 -24.24
CA ALA A 217 -11.53 15.31 -22.86
C ALA A 217 -12.23 16.26 -21.88
N THR A 218 -12.75 15.70 -20.78
CA THR A 218 -13.53 16.45 -19.79
C THR A 218 -12.81 16.47 -18.44
N HIS A 219 -12.66 17.63 -17.81
CA HIS A 219 -12.10 17.68 -16.46
C HIS A 219 -13.17 17.32 -15.41
N PHE A 220 -13.20 16.07 -14.97
CA PHE A 220 -14.04 15.65 -13.84
C PHE A 220 -13.42 16.13 -12.52
N ASN A 221 -14.26 16.59 -11.59
CA ASN A 221 -13.82 17.46 -10.51
C ASN A 221 -13.34 16.69 -9.27
N PHE A 222 -12.03 16.70 -8.99
CA PHE A 222 -11.31 16.50 -7.71
C PHE A 222 -9.80 16.69 -7.96
N GLY A 223 -9.00 16.96 -6.92
CA GLY A 223 -7.54 17.19 -7.02
C GLY A 223 -6.69 15.96 -6.69
N MET A 224 -5.48 15.86 -7.26
CA MET A 224 -4.55 14.74 -7.05
C MET A 224 -3.22 15.22 -6.44
N PRO A 225 -2.86 14.82 -5.20
CA PRO A 225 -1.50 14.99 -4.69
C PRO A 225 -0.54 14.01 -5.39
N ARG A 226 0.74 14.36 -5.49
CA ARG A 226 1.76 13.52 -6.12
C ARG A 226 1.92 12.17 -5.41
N THR A 227 2.13 11.12 -6.19
CA THR A 227 2.09 9.71 -5.78
C THR A 227 3.31 9.26 -5.00
N GLY A 228 3.08 8.33 -4.07
CA GLY A 228 4.09 7.69 -3.24
C GLY A 228 4.67 6.39 -3.84
N GLY A 229 5.39 5.63 -3.01
CA GLY A 229 6.04 4.38 -3.40
C GLY A 229 5.46 3.21 -2.62
N THR A 230 5.18 2.09 -3.28
CA THR A 230 4.56 0.91 -2.69
C THR A 230 5.24 -0.35 -3.21
N ILE A 231 5.34 -1.39 -2.38
CA ILE A 231 5.73 -2.72 -2.84
C ILE A 231 4.48 -3.57 -3.05
N TYR A 232 4.44 -4.23 -4.21
CA TYR A 232 3.45 -5.25 -4.55
C TYR A 232 4.15 -6.60 -4.66
N LEU A 233 3.50 -7.64 -4.15
CA LEU A 233 3.98 -9.02 -4.20
C LEU A 233 2.82 -9.93 -4.58
N THR A 234 3.11 -10.90 -5.44
CA THR A 234 2.20 -12.01 -5.71
C THR A 234 2.94 -13.32 -5.63
N ALA A 235 2.25 -14.35 -5.17
CA ALA A 235 2.75 -15.72 -5.12
C ALA A 235 1.61 -16.71 -5.39
N ALA A 236 1.95 -17.86 -5.96
CA ALA A 236 1.05 -18.98 -6.17
C ALA A 236 1.78 -20.29 -5.81
N ASP A 237 1.05 -21.29 -5.30
CA ASP A 237 1.60 -22.60 -4.96
C ASP A 237 1.03 -23.74 -5.82
N GLU A 238 1.61 -24.92 -5.68
CA GLU A 238 1.23 -26.15 -6.40
C GLU A 238 -0.19 -26.65 -6.06
N ASN A 239 -0.78 -26.18 -4.96
CA ASN A 239 -2.13 -26.54 -4.53
C ASN A 239 -3.19 -25.54 -5.05
N GLY A 240 -2.78 -24.57 -5.86
CA GLY A 240 -3.67 -23.54 -6.40
C GLY A 240 -3.96 -22.39 -5.43
N MET A 241 -3.24 -22.29 -4.31
CA MET A 241 -3.31 -21.12 -3.44
C MET A 241 -2.63 -19.95 -4.13
N MET A 242 -3.29 -18.79 -4.17
CA MET A 242 -2.73 -17.55 -4.73
C MET A 242 -2.89 -16.42 -3.73
N ILE A 243 -1.91 -15.53 -3.68
CA ILE A 243 -1.96 -14.31 -2.90
C ILE A 243 -1.57 -13.10 -3.74
N SER A 244 -2.35 -12.04 -3.57
CA SER A 244 -2.05 -10.68 -3.98
C SER A 244 -1.81 -9.89 -2.70
N PHE A 245 -0.57 -9.44 -2.47
CA PHE A 245 -0.16 -8.81 -1.23
C PHE A 245 0.50 -7.45 -1.51
N ILE A 246 0.13 -6.45 -0.73
CA ILE A 246 0.63 -5.09 -0.88
C ILE A 246 0.85 -4.46 0.49
N GLN A 247 1.96 -3.74 0.68
CA GLN A 247 2.22 -2.96 1.88
C GLN A 247 3.00 -1.70 1.54
N SER A 248 2.79 -0.62 2.29
CA SER A 248 3.35 0.69 1.98
C SER A 248 3.47 1.57 3.23
N ASN A 249 4.48 2.44 3.23
CA ASN A 249 4.58 3.60 4.14
C ASN A 249 3.93 4.85 3.51
N TYR A 250 3.04 4.66 2.54
CA TYR A 250 2.45 5.68 1.67
C TYR A 250 3.49 6.39 0.78
N MET A 251 4.29 7.29 1.33
CA MET A 251 5.25 8.11 0.58
C MET A 251 6.70 7.69 0.85
N GLY A 252 7.21 6.72 0.09
CA GLY A 252 8.64 6.34 0.18
C GLY A 252 9.01 5.83 1.57
N PHE A 253 9.88 6.57 2.29
CA PHE A 253 10.22 6.28 3.69
C PHE A 253 9.10 6.63 4.69
N GLY A 254 7.96 7.15 4.23
CA GLY A 254 6.84 7.56 5.06
C GLY A 254 7.09 8.92 5.70
N SER A 255 6.81 9.01 7.00
CA SER A 255 7.06 10.24 7.78
C SER A 255 8.55 10.58 7.91
N GLY A 256 9.44 9.61 7.64
CA GLY A 256 10.87 9.70 7.93
C GLY A 256 11.21 9.55 9.42
N VAL A 257 10.21 9.44 10.30
CA VAL A 257 10.43 9.17 11.73
C VAL A 257 10.87 7.73 11.88
N VAL A 258 11.98 7.50 12.58
CA VAL A 258 12.48 6.15 12.90
C VAL A 258 12.66 6.02 14.40
N VAL A 259 12.01 5.03 15.01
CA VAL A 259 12.10 4.77 16.44
C VAL A 259 13.49 4.20 16.76
N PRO A 260 14.32 4.89 17.59
CA PRO A 260 15.70 4.50 17.83
C PRO A 260 15.83 3.06 18.35
N GLY A 261 16.77 2.29 17.81
CA GLY A 261 17.01 0.92 18.25
C GLY A 261 15.96 -0.10 17.78
N THR A 262 15.13 0.24 16.78
CA THR A 262 14.08 -0.67 16.26
C THR A 262 14.05 -0.81 14.74
N GLY A 263 14.52 0.19 14.00
CA GLY A 263 14.41 0.22 12.54
C GLY A 263 12.97 0.35 12.01
N ILE A 264 12.03 0.80 12.85
CA ILE A 264 10.62 1.08 12.53
C ILE A 264 10.44 2.57 12.27
#